data_AF-A0A2J8AJK7-F1
#
_entry.id   AF-A0A2J8AJK7-F1
#
_cell.length_a   1.000
_cell.length_b   1.000
_cell.length_c   1.000
_cell.angle_alpha   90.00
_cell.angle_beta   90.00
_cell.angle_gamma   90.00
#
_symmetry.space_group_name_H-M   'P 1'
#
loop_
_entity.id
_entity.type
_entity.pdbx_description
1 polymer ?
#
loop_
_entity_poly.entity_id
_entity_poly.type
_entity_poly.pdbx_seq_one_letter_code
_entity_poly.pdbx_strand_id
1 'polypeptide(L)' 'VPIQACIGVKAVASEAIAPYRKDVLAKCYGGDISRKKKLLQKQADGKKRMKALGKVEVPQEAFMAVLKIDRESKDD' A
#
# COMPACT_ATOMS: atom_id res chain seq x y z
N VAL A 1 0.29 -0.08 -1.98
CA VAL A 1 0.41 -0.42 -3.42
C VAL A 1 -0.50 0.55 -4.18
N PRO A 2 -0.01 1.27 -5.20
CA PRO A 2 -0.88 2.11 -6.02
C PRO A 2 -1.68 1.23 -6.99
N ILE A 3 -2.98 1.45 -7.04
CA ILE A 3 -3.92 0.92 -8.04
C ILE A 3 -4.34 2.11 -8.90
N GLN A 4 -4.24 1.95 -10.21
CA GLN A 4 -4.51 3.02 -11.18
C GLN A 4 -5.43 2.50 -12.27
N ALA A 5 -6.45 3.30 -12.61
CA ALA A 5 -7.30 3.08 -13.77
C ALA A 5 -6.84 4.05 -14.88
N CYS A 6 -6.40 3.49 -16.00
CA CYS A 6 -5.85 4.25 -17.12
C CYS A 6 -6.68 4.01 -18.38
N ILE A 7 -6.92 5.07 -19.16
CA ILE A 7 -7.41 4.98 -20.54
C ILE A 7 -6.21 5.28 -21.43
N GLY A 8 -5.67 4.25 -22.09
CA GLY A 8 -4.41 4.36 -22.83
C GLY A 8 -3.24 4.76 -21.91
N VAL A 9 -2.59 5.88 -22.21
CA VAL A 9 -1.43 6.40 -21.45
C VAL A 9 -1.85 7.29 -20.27
N LYS A 10 -3.09 7.78 -20.25
CA LYS A 10 -3.56 8.74 -19.22
C LYS A 10 -4.25 8.02 -18.07
N ALA A 11 -3.76 8.24 -16.85
CA ALA A 11 -4.43 7.81 -15.62
C ALA A 11 -5.65 8.70 -15.34
N VAL A 12 -6.80 8.09 -15.08
CA VAL A 12 -8.09 8.77 -14.84
C VAL A 12 -8.47 8.71 -13.36
N ALA A 13 -8.17 7.60 -12.69
CA ALA A 13 -8.36 7.44 -11.24
C ALA A 13 -7.17 6.71 -10.62
N SER A 14 -6.83 7.04 -9.38
CA SER A 14 -5.78 6.37 -8.62
C SER A 14 -6.16 6.26 -7.16
N GLU A 15 -5.95 5.08 -6.60
CA GLU A 15 -6.06 4.82 -5.17
C GLU A 15 -4.79 4.13 -4.68
N ALA A 16 -4.39 4.40 -3.43
CA ALA A 16 -3.18 3.83 -2.87
C ALA A 16 -3.47 3.06 -1.59
N ILE A 17 -3.26 1.74 -1.61
CA ILE A 17 -3.36 0.91 -0.41
C ILE A 17 -2.19 1.24 0.51
N ALA A 18 -2.50 1.67 1.74
CA ALA A 18 -1.50 1.98 2.76
C ALA A 18 -0.66 0.73 3.09
N PRO A 19 0.68 0.86 3.16
CA PRO A 19 1.51 -0.29 3.46
C PRO A 19 1.43 -0.61 4.95
N TYR A 20 1.27 -1.89 5.27
CA TYR A 20 1.44 -2.37 6.64
C TYR A 20 2.82 -1.94 7.18
N ARG A 21 2.88 -1.48 8.42
CA ARG A 21 4.12 -1.05 9.07
C ARG A 21 4.12 -1.47 10.53
N LYS A 22 5.25 -2.00 10.97
CA LYS A 22 5.55 -2.14 12.38
C LYS A 22 5.87 -0.77 12.98
N ASP A 23 5.40 -0.51 14.20
CA ASP A 23 5.93 0.60 14.99
C ASP A 23 7.35 0.25 15.47
N VAL A 24 8.35 0.84 14.80
CA VAL A 24 9.76 0.67 15.12
C VAL A 24 10.19 1.51 16.33
N LEU A 25 9.36 2.46 16.76
CA LEU A 25 9.68 3.41 17.82
C LEU A 25 9.19 2.98 19.21
N ALA A 26 8.38 1.91 19.31
CA ALA A 26 7.80 1.44 20.57
C ALA A 26 8.81 1.23 21.72
N LYS A 27 10.08 0.91 21.42
CA LYS A 27 11.16 0.72 22.42
C LYS A 27 12.06 1.96 22.60
N CYS A 28 11.76 3.07 21.95
CA CYS A 28 12.51 4.31 22.06
C CYS A 28 11.92 5.20 23.14
N TYR A 29 12.15 4.84 24.41
CA TYR A 29 11.69 5.57 25.60
C TYR A 29 12.50 6.85 25.90
N GLY A 30 13.61 7.08 25.20
CA GLY A 30 14.47 8.25 25.35
C GLY A 30 14.13 9.41 24.42
N GLY A 31 14.71 10.57 24.72
CA GLY A 31 14.63 11.79 23.91
C GLY A 31 15.56 11.82 22.68
N ASP A 32 16.40 10.80 22.48
CA ASP A 32 17.36 10.78 21.37
C ASP A 32 16.67 10.64 20.00
N ILE A 33 16.65 11.76 19.28
CA ILE A 33 16.10 11.87 17.93
C ILE A 33 16.94 11.08 16.91
N SER A 34 18.25 10.96 17.13
CA SER A 34 19.16 10.25 16.22
C SER A 34 18.77 8.78 16.09
N ARG A 35 18.50 8.12 17.21
CA ARG A 35 18.02 6.73 17.24
C ARG A 35 16.69 6.56 16.51
N LYS A 36 15.73 7.47 16.71
CA LYS A 36 14.42 7.44 16.02
C LYS A 36 14.60 7.57 14.50
N LYS A 37 15.40 8.54 14.04
CA LYS A 37 15.71 8.77 12.62
C LYS A 37 16.36 7.54 11.98
N LYS A 38 17.35 6.93 12.65
CA LYS A 38 18.04 5.73 12.16
C LYS A 38 17.08 4.55 11.92
N LEU A 39 16.12 4.34 12.82
CA LEU A 39 15.13 3.25 12.67
C LEU A 39 14.14 3.51 11.54
N LEU A 40 13.67 4.76 11.42
CA LEU A 40 12.78 5.17 10.33
C LEU A 40 13.47 5.06 8.96
N GLN A 41 14.75 5.44 8.87
CA GLN A 41 15.52 5.33 7.64
C GLN A 41 15.69 3.88 7.20
N LYS A 42 16.04 2.98 8.13
CA LYS A 42 16.08 1.53 7.85
C LYS A 42 14.73 0.98 7.37
N GLN A 43 13.63 1.40 7.99
CA GLN A 43 12.30 0.99 7.57
C GLN A 43 11.95 1.51 6.16
N ALA A 44 12.28 2.76 5.87
CA ALA A 44 12.03 3.37 4.56
C ALA A 44 12.84 2.67 3.46
N ASP A 45 14.12 2.40 3.69
CA ASP A 45 15.00 1.73 2.71
C ASP A 45 14.57 0.28 2.47
N GLY A 46 14.19 -0.44 3.53
CA GLY A 46 13.61 -1.76 3.41
C GLY A 46 12.32 -1.75 2.58
N LYS A 47 11.42 -0.79 2.82
CA LYS A 47 10.19 -0.64 2.04
C LYS A 47 10.43 -0.28 0.58
N LYS A 48 11.41 0.57 0.27
CA LYS A 48 11.79 0.89 -1.11
C LYS A 48 12.28 -0.36 -1.85
N ARG A 49 13.12 -1.18 -1.21
CA ARG A 49 13.59 -2.45 -1.79
C ARG A 49 12.43 -3.43 -2.02
N MET A 50 11.54 -3.60 -1.04
CA MET A 50 10.36 -4.46 -1.20
C MET A 50 9.43 -3.97 -2.30
N LYS A 51 9.25 -2.66 -2.48
CA LYS A 51 8.42 -2.10 -3.56
C LYS A 51 9.01 -2.39 -4.95
N ALA A 52 10.33 -2.39 -5.09
CA ALA A 52 10.99 -2.62 -6.38
C ALA A 52 10.92 -4.09 -6.83
N LEU A 53 11.02 -5.04 -5.88
CA LEU A 53 11.05 -6.48 -6.17
C LEU A 53 9.69 -7.17 -5.99
N GLY A 54 8.77 -6.55 -5.25
CA GLY A 54 7.50 -7.16 -4.88
C GLY A 54 6.55 -7.29 -6.07
N LYS A 55 6.13 -8.52 -6.36
CA LYS A 55 4.98 -8.81 -7.20
C LYS A 55 3.73 -8.89 -6.32
N VAL A 56 2.61 -8.38 -6.81
CA VAL A 56 1.31 -8.46 -6.12
C VAL A 56 0.48 -9.50 -6.86
N GLU A 57 0.09 -10.55 -6.16
CA GLU A 57 -0.84 -11.55 -6.67
C GLU A 57 -2.26 -11.18 -6.24
N VAL A 58 -3.20 -11.19 -7.18
CA VAL A 58 -4.60 -10.85 -6.92
C VAL A 58 -5.41 -12.15 -6.83
N PRO A 59 -6.02 -12.47 -5.67
CA PRO A 59 -6.77 -13.70 -5.50
C PRO A 59 -8.10 -13.66 -6.28
N GLN A 60 -8.61 -14.83 -6.66
CA GLN A 60 -9.84 -14.96 -7.44
C GLN A 60 -11.07 -14.37 -6.74
N GLU A 61 -11.14 -14.51 -5.41
CA GLU A 61 -12.22 -13.96 -4.59
C GLU A 61 -12.33 -12.43 -4.72
N ALA A 62 -11.19 -11.73 -4.81
CA ALA A 62 -11.17 -10.28 -4.96
C ALA A 62 -11.76 -9.83 -6.30
N PHE A 63 -11.53 -10.59 -7.38
CA PHE A 63 -12.15 -10.32 -8.69
C PHE A 63 -13.67 -10.49 -8.65
N MET A 64 -14.15 -11.56 -8.00
CA MET A 64 -15.58 -11.82 -7.87
C MET A 64 -16.29 -10.75 -7.03
N ALA A 65 -15.63 -10.20 -6.01
CA ALA A 65 -16.18 -9.13 -5.19
C ALA A 65 -16.40 -7.84 -6.00
N VAL A 66 -15.43 -7.43 -6.82
CA VAL A 66 -15.55 -6.23 -7.65
C VAL A 66 -16.71 -6.34 -8.66
N LEU A 67 -16.90 -7.51 -9.27
CA LEU A 67 -17.97 -7.73 -10.25
C LEU A 67 -19.38 -7.80 -9.67
N LYS A 68 -19.51 -8.12 -8.37
CA LYS A 68 -20.81 -8.14 -7.68
C LYS A 68 -21.29 -6.73 -7.34
N ILE A 69 -20.35 -5.87 -6.90
CA ILE A 69 -20.64 -4.47 -6.55
C ILE A 69 -21.28 -3.70 -7.72
N ASP A 70 -20.81 -3.93 -8.96
CA ASP A 70 -21.38 -3.26 -10.15
C ASP A 70 -22.83 -3.67 -10.48
N ARG A 71 -23.27 -4.87 -10.06
CA ARG A 71 -24.66 -5.33 -10.29
C ARG A 71 -25.62 -4.73 -9.29
N GLU A 72 -25.22 -4.70 -8.01
CA GLU A 72 -26.05 -4.18 -6.93
C GLU A 72 -26.33 -2.68 -7.10
N SER A 73 -25.39 -1.90 -7.67
CA SER A 73 -25.58 -0.48 -7.96
C SER A 73 -26.45 -0.14 -9.18
N LYS A 74 -26.84 -1.13 -10.00
CA LYS A 74 -27.66 -0.93 -11.22
C LYS A 74 -29.13 -1.32 -11.05
N ASP A 75 -29.45 -2.01 -9.95
CA ASP A 75 -30.79 -2.52 -9.65
C ASP A 75 -31.58 -1.62 -8.67
N ASP A 76 -31.00 -0.48 -8.26
CA ASP A 76 -31.65 0.66 -7.56
C ASP A 76 -31.88 1.84 -8.53
#